data_AF-A0A1T4M7B3-F1
#
_entry.id   AF-A0A1T4M7B3-F1
#
_cell.length_a   1.000
_cell.length_b   1.000
_cell.length_c   1.000
_cell.angle_alpha   90.00
_cell.angle_beta   90.00
_cell.angle_gamma   90.00
#
_symmetry.space_group_name_H-M   'P 1'
#
loop_
_entity.id
_entity.type
_entity.pdbx_description
1 polymer ?
#
loop_
_entity_poly.entity_id
_entity_poly.type
_entity_poly.pdbx_seq_one_letter_code
_entity_poly.pdbx_strand_id
1 'polypeptide(L)'
;MKSVAVSRVVYSMGAVVLRYYLANFAEQTGKVIMIAPANQGSDLVSIVPKRPFSLILGEAMFQLKKNGVWMNGLPYLKKDTFIFMGNRSNNFLYSLFIKGEDDGMIAVESAKMSDVSFQIVHGENHVSILKNKKVISEIEKILEDK
;
A
#
# COMPACT_ATOMS: atom_id res chain seq x y z
N MET A 1 -15.40 -1.51 -30.18
CA MET A 1 -14.01 -1.39 -29.69
C MET A 1 -13.75 -2.55 -28.72
N LYS A 2 -12.66 -3.31 -28.87
CA LYS A 2 -12.24 -4.23 -27.80
C LYS A 2 -11.80 -3.38 -26.61
N SER A 3 -12.37 -3.60 -25.43
CA SER A 3 -11.89 -2.93 -24.21
C SER A 3 -10.45 -3.38 -23.94
N VAL A 4 -9.52 -2.44 -23.87
CA VAL A 4 -8.13 -2.74 -23.50
C VAL A 4 -8.07 -2.90 -21.98
N ALA A 5 -7.59 -4.04 -21.51
CA ALA A 5 -7.28 -4.27 -20.10
C ALA A 5 -6.12 -3.35 -19.68
N VAL A 6 -6.28 -2.61 -18.58
CA VAL A 6 -5.23 -1.70 -18.06
C VAL A 6 -4.75 -2.17 -16.70
N SER A 7 -3.50 -2.63 -16.65
CA SER A 7 -2.82 -2.95 -15.40
C SER A 7 -2.34 -1.69 -14.67
N ARG A 8 -2.32 -1.71 -13.34
CA ARG A 8 -1.98 -0.55 -12.51
C ARG A 8 -0.94 -0.93 -11.47
N VAL A 9 0.11 -0.11 -11.35
CA VAL A 9 1.12 -0.21 -10.30
C VAL A 9 0.98 1.02 -9.40
N VAL A 10 0.78 0.79 -8.11
CA VAL A 10 0.56 1.85 -7.12
C VAL A 10 1.47 1.64 -5.91
N TYR A 11 1.86 2.75 -5.30
CA TYR A 11 2.76 2.77 -4.16
C TYR A 11 2.12 3.48 -2.97
N SER A 12 2.30 2.92 -1.77
CA SER A 12 1.89 3.52 -0.50
C SER A 12 0.43 3.98 -0.51
N MET A 13 0.17 5.26 -0.23
CA MET A 13 -1.16 5.89 -0.27
C MET A 13 -1.90 5.71 -1.61
N GLY A 14 -1.16 5.55 -2.72
CA GLY A 14 -1.76 5.32 -4.04
C GLY A 14 -2.65 4.08 -4.11
N ALA A 15 -2.40 3.07 -3.27
CA ALA A 15 -3.25 1.89 -3.17
C ALA A 15 -4.65 2.21 -2.63
N VAL A 16 -4.73 3.08 -1.63
CA VAL A 16 -6.00 3.53 -1.04
C VAL A 16 -6.76 4.39 -2.05
N VAL A 17 -6.07 5.30 -2.72
CA VAL A 17 -6.66 6.14 -3.78
C VAL A 17 -7.21 5.28 -4.92
N LEU A 18 -6.46 4.25 -5.33
CA LEU A 18 -6.92 3.33 -6.37
C LEU A 18 -8.14 2.51 -5.93
N ARG A 19 -8.14 1.98 -4.70
CA ARG A 19 -9.30 1.24 -4.16
C ARG A 19 -10.54 2.14 -4.12
N TYR A 20 -10.40 3.38 -3.66
CA TYR A 20 -11.49 4.34 -3.68
C TYR A 20 -11.98 4.62 -5.10
N TYR A 21 -11.06 4.83 -6.04
CA TYR A 21 -11.42 5.09 -7.43
C TYR A 21 -12.18 3.93 -8.07
N LEU A 22 -11.70 2.69 -7.87
CA LEU A 22 -12.35 1.50 -8.40
C LEU A 22 -13.70 1.20 -7.74
N ALA A 23 -13.85 1.53 -6.45
CA ALA A 23 -15.12 1.34 -5.76
C ALA A 23 -16.23 2.27 -6.28
N ASN A 24 -15.88 3.44 -6.82
CA ASN A 24 -16.85 4.50 -7.11
C ASN A 24 -16.99 4.84 -8.60
N PHE A 25 -15.95 4.63 -9.40
CA PHE A 25 -15.88 5.23 -10.74
C PHE A 25 -15.46 4.26 -11.85
N ALA A 26 -14.89 3.10 -11.53
CA ALA A 26 -14.33 2.21 -12.56
C ALA A 26 -14.22 0.76 -12.10
N GLU A 27 -14.36 -0.18 -13.03
CA GLU A 27 -14.05 -1.57 -12.75
C GLU A 27 -12.55 -1.86 -12.84
N GLN A 28 -12.10 -2.87 -12.09
CA GLN A 28 -10.78 -3.47 -12.30
C GLN A 28 -10.80 -4.29 -13.60
N THR A 29 -10.15 -3.74 -14.65
CA THR A 29 -10.05 -4.33 -15.99
C THR A 29 -8.71 -5.01 -16.28
N GLY A 30 -7.78 -5.06 -15.31
CA GLY A 30 -6.45 -5.66 -15.45
C GLY A 30 -5.80 -5.97 -14.09
N LYS A 31 -4.51 -6.31 -14.10
CA LYS A 31 -3.75 -6.65 -12.89
C LYS A 31 -3.51 -5.41 -12.04
N VAL A 32 -3.51 -5.57 -10.71
CA VAL A 32 -3.16 -4.51 -9.78
C VAL A 32 -1.94 -4.93 -8.97
N ILE A 33 -0.91 -4.10 -8.99
CA ILE A 33 0.30 -4.28 -8.21
C ILE A 33 0.36 -3.16 -7.18
N MET A 34 0.42 -3.53 -5.91
CA MET A 34 0.57 -2.62 -4.78
C MET A 34 1.94 -2.79 -4.13
N ILE A 35 2.67 -1.69 -3.98
CA ILE A 35 3.96 -1.66 -3.30
C ILE A 35 3.79 -0.89 -1.99
N ALA A 36 4.08 -1.55 -0.87
CA ALA A 36 3.95 -1.03 0.48
C ALA A 36 2.59 -0.35 0.79
N PRO A 37 1.43 -0.97 0.47
CA PRO A 37 0.14 -0.30 0.54
C PRO A 37 -0.31 -0.05 1.99
N ALA A 38 -0.95 1.10 2.22
CA ALA A 38 -1.60 1.43 3.49
C ALA A 38 -3.08 0.98 3.50
N ASN A 39 -3.36 -0.29 3.16
CA ASN A 39 -4.73 -0.76 2.87
C ASN A 39 -5.71 -0.58 4.04
N GLN A 40 -5.25 -0.82 5.26
CA GLN A 40 -6.04 -0.62 6.48
C GLN A 40 -5.63 0.66 7.21
N GLY A 41 -4.93 1.58 6.53
CA GLY A 41 -4.37 2.80 7.10
C GLY A 41 -3.04 2.57 7.84
N SER A 42 -2.56 3.63 8.48
CA SER A 42 -1.29 3.65 9.23
C SER A 42 -1.55 3.94 10.71
N ASP A 43 -0.99 3.09 11.58
CA ASP A 43 -0.95 3.31 13.02
C ASP A 43 -0.16 4.59 13.38
N LEU A 44 0.86 4.90 12.59
CA LEU A 44 1.75 6.05 12.77
C LEU A 44 0.99 7.38 12.69
N VAL A 45 0.04 7.49 11.77
CA VAL A 45 -0.83 8.68 11.66
C VAL A 45 -1.72 8.84 12.89
N SER A 46 -2.00 7.76 13.61
CA SER A 46 -2.93 7.81 14.75
C SER A 46 -2.35 8.48 15.98
N ILE A 47 -1.01 8.54 16.08
CA ILE A 47 -0.27 9.06 17.24
C ILE A 47 0.41 10.40 16.99
N VAL A 48 0.62 10.78 15.73
CA VAL A 48 1.27 12.06 15.39
C VAL A 48 0.23 13.19 15.49
N PRO A 49 0.49 14.26 16.26
CA PRO A 49 -0.43 15.39 16.33
C PRO A 49 -0.55 16.06 14.96
N LYS A 50 -1.79 16.28 14.52
CA LYS A 50 -2.08 16.85 13.19
C LYS A 50 -1.37 18.17 12.94
N ARG A 51 -1.32 19.05 13.94
CA ARG A 51 -0.50 20.27 13.90
C ARG A 51 0.71 20.09 14.82
N PRO A 52 1.92 20.48 14.39
CA PRO A 52 2.25 21.23 13.16
C PRO A 52 2.51 20.34 11.92
N PHE A 53 2.46 19.02 12.04
CA PHE A 53 2.96 18.09 11.01
C PHE A 53 2.18 18.09 9.69
N SER A 54 0.90 18.49 9.66
CA SER A 54 0.13 18.59 8.41
C SER A 54 0.64 19.64 7.44
N LEU A 55 1.41 20.63 7.92
CA LEU A 55 2.09 21.60 7.06
C LEU A 55 3.26 20.98 6.29
N ILE A 56 3.83 19.88 6.79
CA ILE A 56 5.00 19.21 6.21
C ILE A 56 4.57 17.97 5.42
N LEU A 57 3.71 17.14 6.03
CA LEU A 57 3.29 15.84 5.49
C LEU A 57 2.03 15.92 4.64
N GLY A 58 1.33 17.07 4.68
CA GLY A 58 0.06 17.27 4.01
C GLY A 58 -1.15 16.72 4.78
N GLU A 59 -2.30 17.32 4.54
CA GLU A 59 -3.58 16.96 5.17
C GLU A 59 -4.04 15.54 4.80
N ALA A 60 -3.72 15.08 3.58
CA ALA A 60 -4.09 13.75 3.09
C ALA A 60 -3.49 12.61 3.93
N MET A 61 -2.26 12.78 4.45
CA MET A 61 -1.63 11.78 5.31
C MET A 61 -2.49 11.50 6.55
N PHE A 62 -3.14 12.53 7.11
CA PHE A 62 -3.99 12.40 8.29
C PHE A 62 -5.33 11.71 8.02
N GLN A 63 -5.71 11.54 6.75
CA GLN A 63 -6.89 10.77 6.36
C GLN A 63 -6.61 9.26 6.35
N LEU A 64 -5.34 8.84 6.37
CA LEU A 64 -4.89 7.45 6.47
C LEU A 64 -4.86 6.89 7.89
N LYS A 65 -5.48 7.59 8.85
CA LYS A 65 -5.59 7.10 10.23
C LYS A 65 -6.30 5.75 10.23
N LYS A 66 -5.71 4.71 10.85
CA LYS A 66 -6.24 3.32 10.89
C LYS A 66 -7.69 3.22 11.36
N ASN A 67 -8.11 4.12 12.26
CA ASN A 67 -9.49 4.18 12.77
C ASN A 67 -10.40 5.14 11.97
N GLY A 68 -9.94 5.64 10.83
CA GLY A 68 -10.78 6.29 9.83
C GLY A 68 -11.57 5.22 9.10
N VAL A 69 -12.75 4.89 9.64
CA VAL A 69 -13.69 3.83 9.25
C VAL A 69 -13.87 3.63 7.72
N TRP A 70 -13.60 4.65 6.91
CA TRP A 70 -13.83 4.66 5.47
C TRP A 70 -12.94 3.69 4.66
N MET A 71 -11.65 3.52 5.00
CA MET A 71 -10.76 2.63 4.23
C MET A 71 -11.11 1.15 4.39
N ASN A 72 -11.63 0.77 5.56
CA ASN A 72 -12.11 -0.58 5.83
C ASN A 72 -13.42 -0.88 5.09
N GLY A 73 -14.18 0.16 4.70
CA GLY A 73 -15.39 0.03 3.88
C GLY A 73 -15.10 -0.09 2.38
N LEU A 74 -13.86 0.11 1.93
CA LEU A 74 -13.50 -0.05 0.53
C LEU A 74 -13.41 -1.53 0.17
N PRO A 75 -14.04 -1.99 -0.91
CA PRO A 75 -13.95 -3.38 -1.33
C PRO A 75 -12.48 -3.78 -1.56
N TYR A 76 -12.18 -5.03 -1.21
CA TYR A 76 -10.92 -5.64 -1.62
C TYR A 76 -10.91 -5.86 -3.14
N LEU A 77 -9.72 -5.75 -3.71
CA LEU A 77 -9.50 -5.91 -5.14
C LEU A 77 -9.56 -7.39 -5.52
N LYS A 78 -9.74 -7.65 -6.82
CA LYS A 78 -9.93 -9.00 -7.37
C LYS A 78 -8.63 -9.84 -7.26
N LYS A 79 -8.75 -11.16 -7.50
CA LYS A 79 -7.66 -12.17 -7.45
C LYS A 79 -6.38 -11.76 -8.19
N ASP A 80 -6.48 -10.96 -9.26
CA ASP A 80 -5.34 -10.46 -10.03
C ASP A 80 -4.65 -9.26 -9.34
N THR A 81 -4.55 -9.31 -8.01
CA THR A 81 -3.88 -8.30 -7.19
C THR A 81 -2.65 -8.91 -6.52
N PHE A 82 -1.54 -8.17 -6.59
CA PHE A 82 -0.24 -8.56 -6.08
C PHE A 82 0.28 -7.48 -5.14
N ILE A 83 0.69 -7.87 -3.95
CA ILE A 83 1.18 -6.96 -2.91
C ILE A 83 2.63 -7.28 -2.60
N PHE A 84 3.50 -6.29 -2.73
CA PHE A 84 4.89 -6.33 -2.28
C PHE A 84 5.05 -5.45 -1.04
N MET A 85 5.55 -6.02 0.05
CA MET A 85 5.68 -5.31 1.33
C MET A 85 7.08 -5.48 1.91
N GLY A 86 7.69 -4.36 2.34
CA GLY A 86 8.96 -4.40 3.06
C GLY A 86 8.75 -4.85 4.50
N ASN A 87 9.82 -5.21 5.19
CA ASN A 87 9.74 -5.65 6.59
C ASN A 87 10.87 -5.14 7.48
N ARG A 88 11.57 -4.10 7.04
CA ARG A 88 12.68 -3.51 7.77
C ARG A 88 12.40 -2.04 8.08
N SER A 89 12.35 -1.71 9.35
CA SER A 89 12.38 -0.34 9.83
C SER A 89 13.84 0.12 9.98
N ASN A 90 14.22 1.21 9.30
CA ASN A 90 15.52 1.87 9.55
C ASN A 90 15.45 2.93 10.66
N ASN A 91 14.23 3.35 11.05
CA ASN A 91 14.00 4.35 12.08
C ASN A 91 13.36 3.72 13.31
N PHE A 92 14.19 3.44 14.33
CA PHE A 92 13.78 2.88 15.61
C PHE A 92 12.64 3.67 16.30
N LEU A 93 12.59 5.00 16.07
CA LEU A 93 11.55 5.85 16.64
C LEU A 93 10.15 5.57 16.09
N TYR A 94 10.01 5.21 14.81
CA TYR A 94 8.71 4.95 14.20
C TYR A 94 8.21 3.52 14.46
N SER A 95 9.13 2.54 14.50
CA SER A 95 8.81 1.15 14.82
C SER A 95 8.34 0.95 16.26
N LEU A 96 8.75 1.82 17.20
CA LEU A 96 8.23 1.78 18.58
C LEU A 96 6.72 1.99 18.66
N PHE A 97 6.12 2.60 17.65
CA PHE A 97 4.70 2.91 17.61
C PHE A 97 3.87 2.00 16.69
N ILE A 98 4.54 1.28 15.79
CA ILE A 98 3.90 0.31 14.92
C ILE A 98 3.99 -1.05 15.60
N LYS A 99 2.85 -1.68 15.88
CA LYS A 99 2.83 -3.01 16.50
C LYS A 99 3.12 -4.07 15.43
N GLY A 100 4.18 -4.86 15.63
CA GLY A 100 4.52 -6.01 14.79
C GLY A 100 5.57 -5.70 13.73
N GLU A 101 5.59 -6.51 12.67
CA GLU A 101 6.50 -6.34 11.54
C GLU A 101 6.07 -5.14 10.67
N ASP A 102 7.02 -4.29 10.28
CA ASP A 102 6.76 -3.06 9.53
C ASP A 102 7.92 -2.67 8.60
N ASP A 103 7.66 -1.78 7.64
CA ASP A 103 8.66 -1.27 6.69
C ASP A 103 9.24 0.12 7.08
N GLY A 104 9.00 0.55 8.31
CA GLY A 104 9.36 1.87 8.83
C GLY A 104 8.28 2.94 8.69
N MET A 105 7.15 2.65 8.00
CA MET A 105 5.99 3.55 7.92
C MET A 105 4.65 2.84 8.03
N ILE A 106 4.54 1.62 7.51
CA ILE A 106 3.31 0.84 7.43
C ILE A 106 3.54 -0.53 8.06
N ALA A 107 2.59 -0.98 8.90
CA ALA A 107 2.59 -2.33 9.43
C ALA A 107 2.31 -3.34 8.31
N VAL A 108 3.00 -4.49 8.33
CA VAL A 108 2.75 -5.61 7.42
C VAL A 108 1.27 -6.03 7.47
N GLU A 109 0.68 -6.11 8.66
CA GLU A 109 -0.73 -6.44 8.83
C GLU A 109 -1.66 -5.42 8.17
N SER A 110 -1.31 -4.13 8.22
CA SER A 110 -2.11 -3.08 7.56
C SER A 110 -2.05 -3.13 6.03
N ALA A 111 -1.01 -3.76 5.48
CA ALA A 111 -0.86 -3.94 4.03
C ALA A 111 -1.65 -5.14 3.49
N LYS A 112 -1.92 -6.14 4.33
CA LYS A 112 -2.59 -7.38 3.92
C LYS A 112 -4.04 -7.14 3.45
N MET A 113 -4.44 -7.94 2.47
CA MET A 113 -5.80 -8.09 1.97
C MET A 113 -6.10 -9.59 1.85
N SER A 114 -7.36 -9.99 2.03
CA SER A 114 -7.75 -11.38 1.83
C SER A 114 -7.71 -11.75 0.35
N ASP A 115 -7.40 -13.01 0.05
CA ASP A 115 -7.54 -13.63 -1.28
C ASP A 115 -6.70 -12.99 -2.41
N VAL A 116 -5.59 -12.32 -2.07
CA VAL A 116 -4.63 -11.74 -3.02
C VAL A 116 -3.21 -12.27 -2.78
N SER A 117 -2.35 -12.18 -3.79
CA SER A 117 -0.94 -12.52 -3.63
C SER A 117 -0.23 -11.49 -2.74
N PHE A 118 0.47 -11.96 -1.72
CA PHE A 118 1.18 -11.11 -0.77
C PHE A 118 2.60 -11.63 -0.54
N GLN A 119 3.59 -10.79 -0.84
CA GLN A 119 5.00 -11.12 -0.75
C GLN A 119 5.74 -10.14 0.17
N ILE A 120 6.41 -10.69 1.18
CA ILE A 120 7.39 -9.94 1.98
C ILE A 120 8.72 -9.86 1.23
N VAL A 121 9.25 -8.65 1.10
CA VAL A 121 10.55 -8.35 0.52
C VAL A 121 11.52 -8.08 1.67
N HIS A 122 12.18 -9.16 2.11
CA HIS A 122 13.01 -9.10 3.31
C HIS A 122 14.13 -8.08 3.23
N GLY A 123 14.31 -7.31 4.31
CA GLY A 123 15.39 -6.34 4.45
C GLY A 123 15.13 -4.99 3.78
N GLU A 124 13.98 -4.80 3.13
CA GLU A 124 13.57 -3.54 2.52
C GLU A 124 12.68 -2.71 3.47
N ASN A 125 12.86 -1.39 3.41
CA ASN A 125 12.00 -0.41 4.05
C ASN A 125 11.02 0.22 3.03
N HIS A 126 10.14 1.09 3.53
CA HIS A 126 9.07 1.73 2.76
C HIS A 126 9.58 2.37 1.46
N VAL A 127 10.76 2.98 1.48
CA VAL A 127 11.34 3.68 0.33
C VAL A 127 12.27 2.78 -0.48
N SER A 128 13.07 1.94 0.17
CA SER A 128 14.10 1.15 -0.50
C SER A 128 13.50 0.03 -1.37
N ILE A 129 12.31 -0.48 -1.02
CA ILE A 129 11.58 -1.47 -1.80
C ILE A 129 11.37 -1.05 -3.27
N LEU A 130 11.21 0.25 -3.53
CA LEU A 130 11.06 0.80 -4.88
C LEU A 130 12.30 0.63 -5.77
N LYS A 131 13.48 0.46 -5.15
CA LYS A 131 14.76 0.26 -5.85
C LYS A 131 15.20 -1.21 -5.85
N ASN A 132 14.43 -2.08 -5.21
CA ASN A 132 14.78 -3.50 -5.13
C ASN A 132 14.62 -4.15 -6.52
N LYS A 133 15.74 -4.59 -7.10
CA LYS A 133 15.76 -5.20 -8.44
C LYS A 133 14.88 -6.45 -8.56
N LYS A 134 14.73 -7.22 -7.48
CA LYS A 134 13.87 -8.42 -7.48
C LYS A 134 12.40 -8.01 -7.58
N VAL A 135 11.98 -6.97 -6.86
CA VAL A 135 10.62 -6.43 -6.95
C VAL A 135 10.33 -5.92 -8.34
N ILE A 136 11.22 -5.10 -8.92
CA ILE A 136 11.05 -4.56 -10.28
C ILE A 136 10.91 -5.71 -11.30
N SER A 137 11.81 -6.69 -11.26
CA SER A 137 11.76 -7.84 -12.17
C SER A 137 10.49 -8.67 -12.01
N GLU A 138 9.99 -8.84 -10.78
CA GLU A 138 8.75 -9.58 -10.55
C GLU A 138 7.52 -8.81 -11.07
N ILE A 139 7.51 -7.49 -10.92
CA ILE A 139 6.46 -6.63 -11.49
C ILE A 139 6.45 -6.73 -13.01
N GLU A 140 7.62 -6.67 -13.66
CA GLU A 140 7.75 -6.83 -15.10
C GLU A 140 7.16 -8.17 -15.56
N LYS A 141 7.52 -9.29 -14.90
CA LYS A 141 6.94 -10.61 -15.21
C LYS A 141 5.44 -10.65 -15.05
N ILE A 142 4.90 -10.11 -13.96
CA ILE A 142 3.44 -10.04 -13.71
C ILE A 142 2.75 -9.26 -14.84
N LEU A 143 3.36 -8.18 -15.34
CA LEU A 143 2.79 -7.35 -16.39
C LEU A 143 2.90 -7.99 -17.79
N GLU A 144 3.93 -8.79 -18.05
CA GLU A 144 4.14 -9.49 -19.32
C GLU A 144 3.29 -10.75 -19.47
N ASP A 145 3.00 -11.43 -18.36
CA ASP A 145 2.14 -12.61 -18.34
C ASP A 145 0.71 -12.25 -18.79
N LYS A 146 0.12 -13.03 -19.69
CA LYS A 146 -1.15 -12.68 -20.37
C LYS A 146 -2.37 -13.28 -19.72
#